data_AF-A0A7S1DFY9-F1
#
_entry.id   AF-A0A7S1DFY9-F1
#
_cell.length_a   1.000
_cell.length_b   1.000
_cell.length_c   1.000
_cell.angle_alpha   90.00
_cell.angle_beta   90.00
_cell.angle_gamma   90.00
#
_symmetry.space_group_name_H-M   'P 1'
#
loop_
_entity.id
_entity.type
_entity.pdbx_description
1 polymer ?
#
loop_
_entity_poly.entity_id
_entity_poly.type
_entity_poly.pdbx_seq_one_letter_code
_entity_poly.pdbx_strand_id
1 'polypeptide(L)'
;DAEALVQKCPMGCFDMEDLGNDRRRAVVSDKFRDCTLCRECIREPRFSQKVRLARKKDHFIYKIESTGIIRPAHLFKQAVQTLHAKASLLLQEVEDLEGQALVDAQADEMQE
;
A
#
# COMPACT_ATOMS: atom_id res chain seq x y z
N ASP A 1 -25.85 19.78 5.49
CA ASP A 1 -24.86 18.70 5.77
C ASP A 1 -24.07 18.24 4.55
N ALA A 2 -24.71 17.81 3.45
CA ALA A 2 -24.00 17.32 2.26
C ALA A 2 -23.03 18.38 1.68
N GLU A 3 -23.50 19.61 1.45
CA GLU A 3 -22.69 20.73 0.95
C GLU A 3 -21.49 21.03 1.85
N ALA A 4 -21.69 21.02 3.17
CA ALA A 4 -20.63 21.26 4.15
C ALA A 4 -19.56 20.15 4.14
N LEU A 5 -19.94 18.89 3.88
CA LEU A 5 -18.98 17.78 3.76
C LEU A 5 -18.12 17.94 2.50
N VAL A 6 -18.73 18.35 1.38
CA VAL A 6 -18.04 18.59 0.11
C VAL A 6 -17.01 19.72 0.26
N GLN A 7 -17.40 20.85 0.85
CA GLN A 7 -16.49 21.98 1.08
C GLN A 7 -15.33 21.68 2.03
N LYS A 8 -15.49 20.70 2.93
CA LYS A 8 -14.45 20.34 3.91
C LYS A 8 -13.25 19.62 3.31
N CYS A 9 -13.42 18.92 2.20
CA CYS A 9 -12.31 18.18 1.62
C CYS A 9 -11.51 19.07 0.65
N PRO A 10 -10.24 19.41 0.95
CA PRO A 10 -9.43 20.27 0.09
C PRO A 10 -9.11 19.62 -1.27
N MET A 11 -9.20 18.29 -1.35
CA MET A 11 -8.92 17.50 -2.55
C MET A 11 -10.17 17.22 -3.37
N GLY A 12 -11.34 17.72 -2.95
CA GLY A 12 -12.60 17.50 -3.65
C GLY A 12 -13.00 16.02 -3.72
N CYS A 13 -12.73 15.24 -2.67
CA CYS A 13 -13.00 13.79 -2.68
C CYS A 13 -14.49 13.42 -2.53
N PHE A 14 -15.38 14.40 -2.39
CA PHE A 14 -16.83 14.21 -2.28
C PHE A 14 -17.54 15.05 -3.34
N ASP A 15 -18.53 14.45 -4.00
CA ASP A 15 -19.42 15.11 -4.96
C ASP A 15 -20.85 15.17 -4.41
N MET A 16 -21.72 15.94 -5.06
CA MET A 16 -23.14 16.01 -4.73
C MET A 16 -24.00 15.36 -5.80
N GLU A 17 -24.98 14.59 -5.37
CA GLU A 17 -26.04 14.05 -6.21
C GLU A 17 -27.41 14.55 -5.72
N ASP A 18 -28.23 15.01 -6.67
CA ASP A 18 -29.63 15.35 -6.44
C ASP A 18 -30.50 14.09 -6.56
N LEU A 19 -31.27 13.78 -5.52
CA LEU A 19 -32.16 12.62 -5.45
C LEU A 19 -33.62 12.94 -5.84
N GLY A 20 -33.89 14.18 -6.28
CA GLY A 20 -35.23 14.72 -6.45
C GLY A 20 -35.89 15.11 -5.12
N ASN A 21 -37.05 15.77 -5.18
CA ASN A 21 -37.81 16.26 -4.01
C ASN A 21 -36.95 17.09 -3.03
N ASP A 22 -36.12 18.00 -3.55
CA ASP A 22 -35.19 18.86 -2.79
C ASP A 22 -34.19 18.13 -1.87
N ARG A 23 -33.95 16.84 -2.11
CA ARG A 23 -32.99 16.05 -1.33
C ARG A 23 -31.66 15.92 -2.06
N ARG A 24 -30.58 16.33 -1.38
CA ARG A 24 -29.19 16.20 -1.85
C ARG A 24 -28.41 15.23 -0.99
N ARG A 25 -27.57 14.39 -1.60
CA ARG A 25 -26.61 13.53 -0.88
C ARG A 25 -25.18 13.81 -1.34
N ALA A 26 -24.23 13.65 -0.40
CA ALA A 26 -22.82 13.61 -0.76
C ALA A 26 -22.43 12.17 -1.10
N VAL A 27 -21.73 12.00 -2.22
CA VAL A 27 -21.15 10.72 -2.66
C VAL A 27 -19.64 10.84 -2.72
N VAL A 28 -18.95 9.70 -2.68
CA VAL A 28 -17.50 9.68 -2.87
C VAL A 28 -17.22 9.91 -4.36
N SER A 29 -16.48 10.96 -4.66
CA SER A 29 -16.08 11.29 -6.04
C SER A 29 -15.07 10.28 -6.60
N ASP A 30 -14.85 10.31 -7.91
CA ASP A 30 -13.76 9.58 -8.58
C ASP A 30 -12.35 10.04 -8.13
N LYS A 31 -12.24 11.24 -7.55
CA LYS A 31 -11.00 11.83 -7.00
C LYS A 31 -10.68 11.33 -5.58
N PHE A 32 -11.34 10.28 -5.09
CA PHE A 32 -11.08 9.73 -3.76
C PHE A 32 -9.62 9.30 -3.55
N ARG A 33 -8.91 8.95 -4.64
CA ARG A 33 -7.49 8.58 -4.60
C ARG A 33 -6.56 9.77 -4.33
N ASP A 34 -7.03 11.00 -4.55
CA ASP A 34 -6.27 12.22 -4.27
C ASP A 34 -6.35 12.62 -2.79
N CYS A 35 -7.14 11.91 -1.98
CA CYS A 35 -7.28 12.17 -0.55
C CYS A 35 -5.93 12.05 0.17
N THR A 36 -5.45 13.18 0.68
CA THR A 36 -4.22 13.27 1.49
C THR A 36 -4.40 12.78 2.94
N LEU A 37 -5.60 12.29 3.29
CA LEU A 37 -5.99 11.89 4.65
C LEU A 37 -5.81 13.00 5.69
N CYS A 38 -6.25 14.21 5.34
CA CYS A 38 -6.28 15.37 6.24
C CYS A 38 -7.23 15.22 7.45
N ARG A 39 -8.12 14.20 7.46
CA ARG A 39 -9.09 13.88 8.53
C ARG A 39 -10.16 14.95 8.82
N GLU A 40 -10.25 16.03 8.04
CA GLU A 40 -11.28 17.07 8.22
C GLU A 40 -12.72 16.55 8.08
N CYS A 41 -12.93 15.55 7.23
CA CYS A 41 -14.24 14.93 7.00
C CYS A 41 -14.77 14.12 8.19
N ILE A 42 -13.93 13.80 9.19
CA ILE A 42 -14.33 13.07 10.42
C ILE A 42 -14.09 13.89 11.69
N ARG A 43 -13.64 15.14 11.57
CA ARG A 43 -13.28 15.99 12.72
C ARG A 43 -14.50 16.31 13.59
N GLU A 44 -15.63 16.60 12.97
CA GLU A 44 -16.87 16.93 13.69
C GLU A 44 -17.67 15.65 13.99
N PRO A 45 -18.23 15.49 15.21
CA PRO A 45 -19.02 14.32 15.59
C PRO A 45 -20.19 14.00 14.65
N ARG A 46 -20.82 15.03 14.08
CA ARG A 46 -21.93 14.86 13.13
C ARG A 46 -21.52 14.12 11.85
N PHE A 47 -20.25 14.19 11.46
CA PHE A 47 -19.71 13.52 10.27
C PHE A 47 -18.98 12.23 10.62
N SER A 48 -18.36 12.12 11.79
CA SER A 48 -17.69 10.88 12.22
C SER A 48 -18.65 9.69 12.31
N GLN A 49 -19.93 9.93 12.60
CA GLN A 49 -20.98 8.90 12.61
C GLN A 49 -21.46 8.52 11.19
N LYS A 50 -21.18 9.34 10.17
CA LYS A 50 -21.68 9.17 8.79
C LYS A 50 -20.59 8.77 7.80
N VAL A 51 -19.32 9.08 8.10
CA VAL A 51 -18.17 8.89 7.21
C VAL A 51 -17.15 7.96 7.87
N ARG A 52 -16.80 6.88 7.17
CA ARG A 52 -15.70 5.99 7.57
C ARG A 52 -14.49 6.24 6.68
N LEU A 53 -13.41 6.75 7.27
CA LEU A 53 -12.15 6.99 6.60
C LEU A 53 -11.20 5.81 6.85
N ALA A 54 -10.78 5.10 5.80
CA ALA A 54 -9.88 3.96 5.89
C ALA A 54 -9.03 3.81 4.63
N ARG A 55 -7.91 3.09 4.75
CA ARG A 55 -7.10 2.63 3.61
C ARG A 55 -7.33 1.14 3.39
N LYS A 56 -7.36 0.71 2.12
CA LYS A 56 -7.37 -0.70 1.75
C LYS A 56 -5.93 -1.25 1.90
N LYS A 57 -5.72 -2.19 2.83
CA LYS A 57 -4.38 -2.63 3.27
C LYS A 57 -3.55 -3.30 2.16
N ASP A 58 -4.22 -3.95 1.23
CA ASP A 58 -3.68 -4.75 0.12
C ASP A 58 -3.61 -3.97 -1.21
N HIS A 59 -3.88 -2.67 -1.20
CA HIS A 59 -3.90 -1.85 -2.41
C HIS A 59 -2.93 -0.68 -2.29
N PHE A 60 -1.83 -0.78 -3.03
CA PHE A 60 -0.75 0.18 -3.01
C PHE A 60 -0.76 1.05 -4.27
N ILE A 61 -0.49 2.35 -4.10
CA ILE A 61 -0.29 3.30 -5.19
C ILE A 61 1.15 3.81 -5.05
N TYR A 62 2.03 3.39 -5.95
CA TYR A 62 3.42 3.80 -5.97
C TYR A 62 3.60 4.97 -6.95
N LYS A 63 4.32 6.02 -6.51
CA LYS A 63 4.82 7.10 -7.36
C LYS A 63 6.33 7.09 -7.27
N ILE A 64 7.01 6.83 -8.39
CA ILE A 64 8.47 6.69 -8.44
C ILE A 64 9.02 7.82 -9.30
N GLU A 65 9.86 8.64 -8.69
CA GLU A 65 10.56 9.74 -9.36
C GLU A 65 12.05 9.39 -9.40
N SER A 66 12.66 9.53 -10.57
CA SER A 66 14.09 9.27 -10.78
C SER A 66 14.85 10.57 -10.87
N THR A 67 16.13 10.54 -10.52
CA THR A 67 17.07 11.66 -10.71
C THR A 67 17.40 11.91 -12.18
N GLY A 68 17.06 10.99 -13.08
CA GLY A 68 17.20 11.14 -14.53
C GLY A 68 18.15 10.15 -15.21
N ILE A 69 19.02 9.46 -14.45
CA ILE A 69 19.97 8.47 -15.01
C ILE A 69 19.25 7.21 -15.47
N ILE A 70 18.30 6.70 -14.67
CA ILE A 70 17.57 5.46 -14.93
C ILE A 70 16.07 5.78 -15.01
N ARG A 71 15.37 5.24 -16.00
CA ARG A 71 13.91 5.43 -16.10
C ARG A 71 13.20 4.82 -14.87
N PRO A 72 12.20 5.50 -14.26
CA PRO A 72 11.49 5.01 -13.08
C PRO A 72 10.93 3.57 -13.23
N ALA A 73 10.44 3.22 -14.42
CA ALA A 73 9.94 1.87 -14.72
C ALA A 73 11.02 0.78 -14.57
N HIS A 74 12.28 1.11 -14.88
CA HIS A 74 13.40 0.18 -14.69
C HIS A 74 13.81 0.09 -13.21
N LEU A 75 13.75 1.20 -12.46
CA LEU A 75 14.07 1.20 -11.02
C LEU A 75 13.17 0.23 -10.25
N PHE A 76 11.86 0.26 -10.50
CA PHE A 76 10.93 -0.65 -9.85
C PHE A 76 11.25 -2.11 -10.16
N LYS A 77 11.50 -2.42 -11.44
CA LYS A 77 11.88 -3.76 -11.88
C LYS A 77 13.16 -4.24 -11.19
N GLN A 78 14.19 -3.40 -11.15
CA GLN A 78 15.46 -3.71 -10.49
C GLN A 78 15.28 -3.93 -8.99
N ALA A 79 14.47 -3.12 -8.31
CA ALA A 79 14.19 -3.30 -6.88
C ALA A 79 13.57 -4.68 -6.58
N VAL A 80 12.61 -5.12 -7.39
CA VAL A 80 12.01 -6.46 -7.26
C VAL A 80 13.04 -7.56 -7.55
N GLN A 81 13.87 -7.40 -8.58
CA GLN A 81 14.94 -8.36 -8.89
C GLN A 81 15.98 -8.46 -7.77
N THR A 82 16.35 -7.34 -7.14
CA THR A 82 17.25 -7.32 -6.00
C THR A 82 16.64 -8.03 -4.79
N LEU A 83 15.34 -7.83 -4.51
CA LEU A 83 14.67 -8.55 -3.44
C LEU A 83 14.65 -10.07 -3.70
N HIS A 84 14.34 -10.47 -4.94
CA HIS A 84 14.38 -11.87 -5.36
C HIS A 84 15.79 -12.46 -5.18
N ALA A 85 16.82 -11.80 -5.70
CA ALA A 85 18.21 -12.28 -5.61
C ALA A 85 18.67 -12.47 -4.16
N LYS A 86 18.27 -11.56 -3.25
CA LYS A 86 18.57 -11.69 -1.81
C LYS A 86 17.88 -12.90 -1.19
N ALA A 87 16.61 -13.13 -1.52
CA ALA A 87 15.88 -14.29 -1.02
C ALA A 87 16.47 -15.60 -1.56
N SER A 88 16.83 -15.65 -2.85
CA SER A 88 17.49 -16.81 -3.47
C SER A 88 18.85 -17.11 -2.85
N LEU A 89 19.65 -16.07 -2.57
CA LEU A 89 20.94 -16.24 -1.92
C LEU A 89 20.79 -16.85 -0.53
N LEU A 90 19.88 -16.31 0.28
CA LEU A 90 19.62 -16.85 1.63
C LEU A 90 19.11 -18.29 1.59
N LEU A 91 18.27 -18.63 0.62
CA LEU A 91 17.78 -19.99 0.45
C LEU A 91 18.94 -20.94 0.13
N GLN A 92 19.82 -20.56 -0.80
CA GLN A 92 20.98 -21.34 -1.16
C GLN A 92 21.93 -21.54 0.03
N GLU A 93 22.21 -20.48 0.80
CA GLU A 93 23.07 -20.57 1.98
C GLU A 93 22.49 -21.53 3.04
N VAL A 94 21.17 -21.54 3.22
CA VAL A 94 20.51 -22.49 4.12
C VAL A 94 20.64 -23.93 3.62
N GLU A 95 20.40 -24.16 2.32
CA GLU A 95 20.54 -25.49 1.70
C GLU A 95 21.99 -26.01 1.80
N ASP A 96 22.98 -25.14 1.59
CA ASP A 96 24.40 -25.48 1.69
C ASP A 96 24.78 -25.87 3.14
N LEU A 97 24.26 -25.16 4.13
CA LEU A 97 24.48 -25.47 5.55
C LEU A 97 23.80 -26.78 5.98
N GLU A 98 22.57 -27.03 5.52
CA GLU A 98 21.88 -28.30 5.77
C GLU A 98 22.64 -29.47 5.14
N GLY A 99 23.16 -29.29 3.92
CA GLY A 99 24.01 -30.26 3.24
C GLY A 99 25.30 -30.54 4.01
N GLN A 100 25.98 -29.49 4.50
CA GLN A 100 27.19 -29.64 5.32
C GLN A 100 26.91 -30.39 6.63
N ALA A 101 25.84 -30.06 7.34
CA ALA A 101 25.48 -30.73 8.59
C ALA A 101 25.25 -32.25 8.40
N LEU A 102 24.71 -32.67 7.25
CA LEU A 102 24.55 -34.09 6.93
C LEU A 102 25.89 -34.78 6.65
N VAL A 103 26.80 -34.11 5.93
CA VAL A 103 28.14 -34.65 5.66
C VAL A 103 28.95 -34.76 6.95
N ASP A 104 28.87 -33.76 7.82
CA ASP A 104 29.57 -33.74 9.11
C ASP A 104 29.05 -34.86 10.03
N ALA A 105 27.73 -35.08 10.09
CA ALA A 105 27.14 -36.18 10.86
C ALA A 105 27.58 -37.57 10.37
N GLN A 106 27.69 -37.76 9.04
CA GLN A 106 28.18 -39.01 8.45
C GLN A 106 29.68 -39.23 8.68
N ALA A 107 30.46 -38.15 8.78
CA ALA A 107 31.89 -38.23 9.03
C ALA A 107 32.19 -38.66 10.48
N ASP A 108 31.40 -38.21 11.45
CA ASP A 108 31.50 -38.63 12.85
C ASP A 108 31.12 -40.12 13.04
N GLU A 109 30.08 -40.61 12.34
CA GLU A 109 29.67 -42.04 12.40
C GLU A 109 30.71 -43.02 11.81
N MET A 110 31.59 -42.56 10.91
CA MET A 110 32.66 -43.40 10.32
C MET A 110 33.95 -43.43 11.14
N GLN A 111 34.07 -42.62 12.20
CA GLN A 111 35.26 -42.55 13.05
C GLN A 111 35.13 -43.36 14.36
N GLU A 112 33.96 -43.94 14.65
CA GLU A 112 33.75 -44.98 15.68
C GLU A 112 33.85 -46.40 15.09
#